data_AF-A0A0G0WKL5-F1
#
_entry.id   AF-A0A0G0WKL5-F1
#
_cell.length_a   1.000
_cell.length_b   1.000
_cell.length_c   1.000
_cell.angle_alpha   90.00
_cell.angle_beta   90.00
_cell.angle_gamma   90.00
#
_symmetry.space_group_name_H-M   'P 1'
#
loop_
_entity.id
_entity.type
_entity.pdbx_description
1 polymer ?
#
loop_
_entity_poly.entity_id
_entity_poly.type
_entity_poly.pdbx_seq_one_letter_code
_entity_poly.pdbx_strand_id
1 'polypeptide(L)'
;MKILLFFIPVLATISGFLIYRLQSAKKQIFRLDLVQFIYLFVLAPTMFVWLKSFLFYLLRKEIDLKISATEIFIIDTAFSMVSFIIVIAIAIHSLTKTFWLRRHADEDFDIYHLSEYFHLWWSHIALWVGLMLLLSFLSIVNVFVPLDFGQSKLQFYSLLILGLICGLVLFLVIRLSDAADVLQNSYMRLMKLTFVFFFVVHVGFYFIFDPDFSMNRIAYWLVFSIFFSAVFISTFFEKRVKSKKLKKMLIHRGWGENKKGTRRTVKNCF
;
A
#
# COMPACT_ATOMS: atom_id res chain seq x y z
N MET A 1 -10.06 -12.74 -18.67
CA MET A 1 -10.20 -11.41 -18.03
C MET A 1 -11.33 -11.35 -16.99
N LYS A 2 -12.57 -11.76 -17.30
CA LYS A 2 -13.72 -11.75 -16.36
C LYS A 2 -13.48 -12.55 -15.07
N ILE A 3 -12.83 -13.71 -15.19
CA ILE A 3 -12.50 -14.61 -14.07
C ILE A 3 -11.51 -13.95 -13.09
N LEU A 4 -10.53 -13.19 -13.58
CA LEU A 4 -9.56 -12.46 -12.76
C LEU A 4 -10.22 -11.36 -11.92
N LEU A 5 -11.20 -10.65 -12.50
CA LEU A 5 -11.96 -9.62 -11.79
C LEU A 5 -12.84 -10.20 -10.66
N PHE A 6 -13.24 -11.47 -10.77
CA PHE A 6 -13.97 -12.18 -9.73
C PHE A 6 -13.05 -12.70 -8.61
N PHE A 7 -11.85 -13.17 -8.94
CA PHE A 7 -10.92 -13.70 -7.93
C PHE A 7 -10.31 -12.63 -7.03
N ILE A 8 -10.11 -11.39 -7.50
CA ILE A 8 -9.56 -10.29 -6.69
C ILE A 8 -10.39 -10.05 -5.40
N PRO A 9 -11.72 -9.83 -5.47
CA PRO A 9 -12.53 -9.64 -4.26
C PRO A 9 -12.57 -10.88 -3.36
N VAL A 10 -12.61 -12.09 -3.93
CA VAL A 10 -12.59 -13.34 -3.16
C VAL A 10 -11.27 -13.52 -2.40
N LEU A 11 -10.14 -13.32 -3.07
CA LEU A 11 -8.81 -13.42 -2.46
C LEU A 11 -8.58 -12.32 -1.43
N ALA A 12 -9.06 -11.09 -1.68
CA ALA A 12 -9.03 -10.00 -0.68
C ALA A 12 -9.85 -10.36 0.56
N THR A 13 -11.04 -10.97 0.38
CA THR A 13 -11.88 -11.45 1.48
C THR A 13 -11.17 -12.51 2.31
N ILE A 14 -10.62 -13.54 1.65
CA ILE A 14 -9.92 -14.66 2.30
C ILE A 14 -8.68 -14.14 3.04
N SER A 15 -7.88 -13.30 2.39
CA SER A 15 -6.67 -12.71 2.98
C SER A 15 -7.03 -11.87 4.21
N GLY A 16 -8.09 -11.09 4.12
CA GLY A 16 -8.62 -10.30 5.23
C GLY A 16 -9.03 -11.16 6.44
N PHE A 17 -9.75 -12.25 6.19
CA PHE A 17 -10.12 -13.21 7.23
C PHE A 17 -8.90 -13.91 7.85
N LEU A 18 -7.91 -14.28 7.03
CA LEU A 18 -6.69 -14.93 7.49
C LEU A 18 -5.86 -14.00 8.38
N ILE A 19 -5.65 -12.75 7.98
CA ILE A 19 -4.92 -11.75 8.78
C ILE A 19 -5.60 -11.56 10.14
N TYR A 20 -6.93 -11.40 10.16
CA TYR A 20 -7.67 -11.27 11.41
C TYR A 20 -7.52 -12.48 12.32
N ARG A 21 -7.66 -13.69 11.76
CA ARG A 21 -7.55 -14.94 12.52
C ARG A 21 -6.15 -15.13 13.10
N LEU A 22 -5.12 -14.73 12.38
CA LEU A 22 -3.72 -14.85 12.83
C LEU A 22 -3.37 -13.83 13.92
N GLN A 23 -4.03 -12.66 13.97
CA GLN A 23 -3.77 -11.63 14.99
C GLN A 23 -4.65 -11.73 16.24
N SER A 24 -5.90 -12.22 16.15
CA SER A 24 -6.78 -12.35 17.31
C SER A 24 -6.56 -13.68 18.05
N ALA A 25 -5.77 -13.66 19.11
CA ALA A 25 -5.57 -14.81 20.01
C ALA A 25 -6.85 -15.27 20.75
N LYS A 26 -7.93 -14.46 20.76
CA LYS A 26 -9.23 -14.80 21.36
C LYS A 26 -10.30 -14.88 20.27
N LYS A 27 -10.96 -16.03 20.15
CA LYS A 27 -11.98 -16.41 19.14
C LYS A 27 -13.30 -15.61 19.25
N GLN A 28 -13.27 -14.28 19.22
CA GLN A 28 -14.49 -13.44 19.20
C GLN A 28 -14.76 -12.98 17.76
N ILE A 29 -15.82 -13.54 17.15
CA ILE A 29 -16.13 -13.40 15.72
C ILE A 29 -16.90 -12.09 15.41
N PHE A 30 -17.23 -11.26 16.41
CA PHE A 30 -18.05 -10.05 16.23
C PHE A 30 -17.48 -8.80 16.90
N ARG A 31 -16.15 -8.65 16.91
CA ARG A 31 -15.56 -7.36 17.31
C ARG A 31 -15.88 -6.31 16.27
N LEU A 32 -16.26 -5.12 16.73
CA LEU A 32 -16.56 -3.97 15.88
C LEU A 32 -15.40 -3.68 14.89
N ASP A 33 -14.17 -3.96 15.32
CA ASP A 33 -12.96 -3.84 14.50
C ASP A 33 -12.93 -4.80 13.29
N LEU A 34 -13.44 -6.03 13.45
CA LEU A 34 -13.57 -7.00 12.35
C LEU A 34 -14.61 -6.52 11.33
N VAL A 35 -15.74 -6.03 11.84
CA VAL A 35 -16.83 -5.53 10.99
C VAL A 35 -16.31 -4.35 10.16
N GLN A 36 -15.63 -3.40 10.79
CA GLN A 36 -14.99 -2.29 10.08
C GLN A 36 -13.93 -2.75 9.09
N PHE A 37 -13.11 -3.72 9.47
CA PHE A 37 -12.11 -4.28 8.58
C PHE A 37 -12.73 -4.91 7.33
N ILE A 38 -13.77 -5.75 7.49
CA ILE A 38 -14.50 -6.36 6.37
C ILE A 38 -15.14 -5.26 5.51
N TYR A 39 -15.79 -4.26 6.12
CA TYR A 39 -16.40 -3.17 5.34
C TYR A 39 -15.37 -2.38 4.53
N LEU A 40 -14.24 -2.02 5.13
CA LEU A 40 -13.28 -1.11 4.51
C LEU A 40 -12.30 -1.79 3.56
N PHE A 41 -11.88 -3.02 3.87
CA PHE A 41 -10.84 -3.72 3.10
C PHE A 41 -11.38 -4.80 2.17
N VAL A 42 -12.64 -5.20 2.34
CA VAL A 42 -13.27 -6.23 1.49
C VAL A 42 -14.46 -5.64 0.74
N LEU A 43 -15.47 -5.18 1.46
CA LEU A 43 -16.74 -4.79 0.85
C LEU A 43 -16.60 -3.51 0.03
N ALA A 44 -15.97 -2.46 0.55
CA ALA A 44 -15.79 -1.20 -0.17
C ALA A 44 -14.96 -1.36 -1.47
N PRO A 45 -13.78 -2.04 -1.47
CA PRO A 45 -13.05 -2.32 -2.71
C PRO A 45 -13.85 -3.18 -3.69
N THR A 46 -14.57 -4.21 -3.20
CA THR A 46 -15.41 -5.07 -4.05
C THR A 46 -16.53 -4.27 -4.71
N MET A 47 -17.24 -3.44 -3.93
CA MET A 47 -18.29 -2.55 -4.44
C MET A 47 -17.74 -1.54 -5.42
N PHE A 48 -16.54 -0.99 -5.18
CA PHE A 48 -15.87 -0.10 -6.12
C PHE A 48 -15.61 -0.78 -7.46
N VAL A 49 -15.00 -1.97 -7.45
CA VAL A 49 -14.72 -2.75 -8.67
C VAL A 49 -16.03 -3.12 -9.40
N TRP A 50 -17.06 -3.51 -8.64
CA TRP A 50 -18.36 -3.87 -9.20
C TRP A 50 -19.04 -2.67 -9.86
N LEU A 51 -19.15 -1.53 -9.16
CA LEU A 51 -19.74 -0.30 -9.70
C LEU A 51 -18.99 0.19 -10.93
N LYS A 52 -17.66 0.13 -10.91
CA LYS A 52 -16.82 0.49 -12.06
C LYS A 52 -17.08 -0.41 -13.27
N SER A 53 -17.16 -1.72 -13.03
CA SER A 53 -17.48 -2.71 -14.08
C SER A 53 -18.89 -2.52 -14.64
N PHE A 54 -19.86 -2.20 -13.77
CA PHE A 54 -21.24 -1.91 -14.14
C PHE A 54 -21.35 -0.63 -14.97
N LEU A 55 -20.67 0.44 -14.54
CA LEU A 55 -20.58 1.70 -15.30
C LEU A 55 -19.99 1.45 -16.70
N PHE A 56 -18.88 0.71 -16.79
CA PHE A 56 -18.28 0.36 -18.07
C PHE A 56 -19.23 -0.45 -18.96
N TYR A 57 -19.94 -1.43 -18.40
CA TYR A 57 -20.95 -2.20 -19.11
C TYR A 57 -22.05 -1.30 -19.67
N LEU A 58 -22.62 -0.44 -18.82
CA LEU A 58 -23.70 0.46 -19.16
C LEU A 58 -23.30 1.45 -20.28
N LEU A 59 -22.11 2.06 -20.18
CA LEU A 59 -21.58 2.98 -21.19
C LEU A 59 -21.22 2.32 -22.52
N ARG A 60 -20.93 1.00 -22.53
CA ARG A 60 -20.47 0.29 -23.73
C ARG A 60 -21.54 -0.57 -24.41
N LYS A 61 -22.55 -1.01 -23.66
CA LYS A 61 -23.49 -2.05 -24.13
C LYS A 61 -24.94 -1.64 -24.08
N GLU A 62 -25.35 -0.85 -23.09
CA GLU A 62 -26.77 -0.51 -22.90
C GLU A 62 -27.10 0.86 -23.49
N ILE A 63 -26.22 1.83 -23.25
CA ILE A 63 -26.42 3.17 -23.78
C ILE A 63 -25.79 3.21 -25.19
N ASP A 64 -26.63 3.27 -26.22
CA ASP A 64 -26.23 3.46 -27.63
C ASP A 64 -25.72 4.89 -27.90
N LEU A 65 -24.87 5.40 -27.01
CA LEU A 65 -24.14 6.63 -27.24
C LEU A 65 -22.84 6.26 -27.94
N LYS A 66 -22.58 6.90 -29.08
CA LYS A 66 -21.29 6.84 -29.77
C LYS A 66 -20.24 7.63 -28.98
N ILE A 67 -19.84 7.11 -27.82
CA ILE A 67 -18.84 7.72 -26.95
C ILE A 67 -17.44 7.28 -27.41
N SER A 68 -16.53 8.23 -27.58
CA SER A 68 -15.13 7.96 -27.90
C SER A 68 -14.40 7.27 -26.73
N ALA A 69 -13.29 6.59 -27.03
CA ALA A 69 -12.46 5.96 -25.99
C ALA A 69 -11.93 6.98 -24.96
N THR A 70 -11.63 8.20 -25.40
CA THR A 70 -11.17 9.29 -24.54
C THR A 70 -12.25 9.73 -23.55
N GLU A 71 -13.49 9.89 -24.01
CA GLU A 71 -14.61 10.25 -23.15
C GLU A 71 -14.93 9.13 -22.13
N ILE A 72 -14.87 7.86 -22.55
CA ILE A 72 -15.01 6.72 -21.63
C ILE A 72 -13.93 6.77 -20.55
N PHE A 73 -12.67 7.05 -20.93
CA PHE A 73 -11.57 7.19 -19.98
C PHE A 73 -11.78 8.34 -18.99
N ILE A 74 -12.26 9.50 -19.46
CA ILE A 74 -12.57 10.65 -18.61
C ILE A 74 -13.67 10.30 -17.60
N ILE A 75 -14.77 9.69 -18.07
CA ILE A 75 -15.89 9.29 -17.21
C ILE A 75 -15.43 8.24 -16.18
N ASP A 76 -14.67 7.24 -16.61
CA ASP A 76 -14.11 6.19 -15.73
C ASP A 76 -13.20 6.78 -14.64
N THR A 77 -12.36 7.74 -15.02
CA THR A 77 -11.44 8.43 -14.11
C THR A 77 -12.20 9.29 -13.11
N ALA A 78 -13.17 10.10 -13.57
CA ALA A 78 -14.01 10.93 -12.71
C ALA A 78 -14.81 10.08 -11.71
N PHE A 79 -15.43 8.99 -12.19
CA PHE A 79 -16.14 8.04 -11.34
C PHE A 79 -15.22 7.40 -10.30
N SER A 80 -14.02 6.98 -10.72
CA SER A 80 -13.02 6.38 -9.83
C SER A 80 -12.58 7.36 -8.74
N MET A 81 -12.35 8.63 -9.09
CA MET A 81 -11.96 9.67 -8.15
C MET A 81 -13.06 9.95 -7.11
N VAL A 82 -14.31 10.15 -7.57
CA VAL A 82 -15.46 10.38 -6.66
C VAL A 82 -15.68 9.19 -5.74
N SER A 83 -15.69 7.98 -6.29
CA SER A 83 -15.90 6.77 -5.51
C SER A 83 -14.76 6.55 -4.49
N PHE A 84 -13.51 6.87 -4.86
CA PHE A 84 -12.38 6.83 -3.94
C PHE A 84 -12.54 7.82 -2.77
N ILE A 85 -12.98 9.05 -3.05
CA ILE A 85 -13.28 10.05 -2.01
C ILE A 85 -14.38 9.54 -1.08
N ILE A 86 -15.45 8.96 -1.62
CA ILE A 86 -16.55 8.39 -0.82
C ILE A 86 -16.04 7.26 0.07
N VAL A 87 -15.24 6.33 -0.47
CA VAL A 87 -14.68 5.22 0.30
C VAL A 87 -13.76 5.72 1.42
N ILE A 88 -12.89 6.70 1.14
CA ILE A 88 -12.04 7.32 2.18
C ILE A 88 -12.90 8.02 3.23
N ALA A 89 -13.92 8.77 2.84
CA ALA A 89 -14.80 9.46 3.78
C ALA A 89 -15.53 8.47 4.70
N ILE A 90 -16.03 7.36 4.15
CA ILE A 90 -16.64 6.27 4.93
C ILE A 90 -15.60 5.63 5.85
N ALA A 91 -14.37 5.39 5.38
CA ALA A 91 -13.28 4.84 6.19
C ALA A 91 -12.94 5.72 7.39
N ILE A 92 -12.69 7.01 7.14
CA ILE A 92 -12.38 7.99 8.17
C ILE A 92 -13.56 8.14 9.14
N HIS A 93 -14.79 8.27 8.63
CA HIS A 93 -15.98 8.41 9.46
C HIS A 93 -16.20 7.17 10.34
N SER A 94 -16.07 5.97 9.77
CA SER A 94 -16.20 4.72 10.51
C SER A 94 -15.15 4.62 11.61
N LEU A 95 -13.86 4.84 11.28
CA LEU A 95 -12.76 4.78 12.25
C LEU A 95 -12.93 5.81 13.37
N THR A 96 -13.23 7.06 13.02
CA THR A 96 -13.42 8.14 14.01
C THR A 96 -14.63 7.92 14.90
N LYS A 97 -15.74 7.38 14.36
CA LYS A 97 -16.91 7.02 15.17
C LYS A 97 -16.61 5.89 16.15
N THR A 98 -15.83 4.88 15.74
CA THR A 98 -15.38 3.81 16.65
C THR A 98 -14.48 4.34 17.75
N PHE A 99 -13.53 5.22 17.41
CA PHE A 99 -12.68 5.85 18.41
C PHE A 99 -13.51 6.67 19.40
N TRP A 100 -14.50 7.42 18.91
CA TRP A 100 -15.42 8.19 19.75
C TRP A 100 -16.24 7.29 20.68
N LEU A 101 -16.85 6.22 20.15
CA LEU A 101 -17.68 5.29 20.94
C LEU A 101 -16.86 4.58 22.01
N ARG A 102 -15.65 4.10 21.67
CA ARG A 102 -14.78 3.42 22.63
C ARG A 102 -14.28 4.36 23.72
N ARG A 103 -13.92 5.61 23.37
CA ARG A 103 -13.53 6.63 24.35
C ARG A 103 -14.69 7.03 25.29
N HIS A 104 -15.93 7.02 24.81
CA HIS A 104 -17.09 7.31 25.66
C HIS A 104 -17.47 6.13 26.56
N ALA A 105 -17.19 4.89 26.13
CA ALA A 105 -17.41 3.71 26.95
C ALA A 105 -16.31 3.53 28.02
N ASP A 106 -15.10 3.99 27.74
CA ASP A 106 -13.93 3.92 28.63
C ASP A 106 -13.08 5.18 28.42
N GLU A 107 -13.09 6.09 29.40
CA GLU A 107 -12.38 7.37 29.32
C GLU A 107 -10.86 7.20 29.29
N ASP A 108 -10.36 6.11 29.88
CA ASP A 108 -8.94 5.73 29.90
C ASP A 108 -8.57 4.90 28.66
N PHE A 109 -9.51 4.70 27.71
CA PHE A 109 -9.26 3.94 26.50
C PHE A 109 -8.14 4.57 25.68
N ASP A 110 -7.04 3.83 25.55
CA ASP A 110 -5.90 4.26 24.77
C ASP A 110 -6.19 4.13 23.26
N ILE A 111 -6.75 5.19 22.69
CA ILE A 111 -6.98 5.32 21.24
C ILE A 111 -5.66 5.13 20.47
N TYR A 112 -4.52 5.49 21.07
CA TYR A 112 -3.23 5.29 20.42
C TYR A 112 -2.92 3.81 20.30
N HIS A 113 -3.14 3.00 21.33
CA HIS A 113 -2.91 1.56 21.21
C HIS A 113 -3.83 0.90 20.15
N LEU A 114 -5.08 1.34 20.03
CA LEU A 114 -5.99 0.81 19.00
C LEU A 114 -5.64 1.28 17.59
N SER A 115 -5.27 2.55 17.41
CA SER A 115 -4.81 3.08 16.12
C SER A 115 -3.41 2.57 15.75
N GLU A 116 -2.60 2.22 16.75
CA GLU A 116 -1.31 1.56 16.58
C GLU A 116 -1.49 0.24 15.86
N TYR A 117 -2.58 -0.52 16.07
CA TYR A 117 -2.87 -1.73 15.28
C TYR A 117 -2.80 -1.49 13.76
N PHE A 118 -3.30 -0.34 13.28
CA PHE A 118 -3.21 0.06 11.87
C PHE A 118 -1.85 0.68 11.50
N HIS A 119 -1.10 1.18 12.50
CA HIS A 119 0.25 1.74 12.36
C HIS A 119 1.40 0.80 12.74
N LEU A 120 1.13 -0.48 13.07
CA LEU A 120 2.16 -1.44 13.42
C LEU A 120 3.07 -1.72 12.22
N TRP A 121 4.31 -2.11 12.50
CA TRP A 121 5.30 -2.41 11.45
C TRP A 121 4.82 -3.50 10.46
N TRP A 122 3.95 -4.43 10.90
CA TRP A 122 3.36 -5.45 10.02
C TRP A 122 2.39 -4.92 8.97
N SER A 123 1.58 -3.89 9.27
CA SER A 123 0.68 -3.31 8.27
C SER A 123 1.48 -2.60 7.19
N HIS A 124 2.58 -1.95 7.57
CA HIS A 124 3.54 -1.36 6.65
C HIS A 124 4.24 -2.43 5.81
N ILE A 125 4.69 -3.55 6.41
CA ILE A 125 5.25 -4.67 5.64
C ILE A 125 4.24 -5.16 4.60
N ALA A 126 3.00 -5.44 5.00
CA ALA A 126 1.98 -5.95 4.10
C ALA A 126 1.70 -4.97 2.95
N LEU A 127 1.62 -3.67 3.25
CA LEU A 127 1.44 -2.61 2.25
C LEU A 127 2.62 -2.54 1.28
N TRP A 128 3.85 -2.47 1.78
CA TRP A 128 5.03 -2.31 0.94
C TRP A 128 5.34 -3.57 0.13
N VAL A 129 5.25 -4.76 0.73
CA VAL A 129 5.41 -6.04 0.02
C VAL A 129 4.32 -6.19 -1.03
N GLY A 130 3.06 -5.87 -0.70
CA GLY A 130 1.95 -5.90 -1.64
C GLY A 130 2.15 -4.96 -2.83
N LEU A 131 2.63 -3.73 -2.59
CA LEU A 131 2.98 -2.78 -3.64
C LEU A 131 4.10 -3.33 -4.54
N MET A 132 5.18 -3.86 -3.97
CA MET A 132 6.28 -4.44 -4.74
C MET A 132 5.85 -5.66 -5.54
N LEU A 133 4.98 -6.51 -4.98
CA LEU A 133 4.40 -7.66 -5.68
C LEU A 133 3.55 -7.22 -6.87
N LEU A 134 2.70 -6.20 -6.70
CA LEU A 134 1.90 -5.63 -7.78
C LEU A 134 2.78 -5.05 -8.89
N LEU A 135 3.78 -4.23 -8.54
CA LEU A 135 4.71 -3.65 -9.51
C LEU A 135 5.47 -4.74 -10.27
N SER A 136 5.94 -5.77 -9.56
CA SER A 136 6.64 -6.91 -10.16
C SER A 136 5.74 -7.69 -11.12
N PHE A 137 4.49 -7.92 -10.73
CA PHE A 137 3.52 -8.61 -11.58
C PHE A 137 3.26 -7.82 -12.87
N LEU A 138 2.99 -6.51 -12.79
CA LEU A 138 2.75 -5.66 -13.96
C LEU A 138 3.98 -5.59 -14.88
N SER A 139 5.17 -5.47 -14.28
CA SER A 139 6.47 -5.51 -14.96
C SER A 139 6.67 -6.82 -15.74
N ILE A 140 6.45 -7.97 -15.09
CA ILE A 140 6.60 -9.29 -15.71
C ILE A 140 5.56 -9.51 -16.80
N VAL A 141 4.30 -9.12 -16.58
CA VAL A 141 3.28 -9.17 -17.64
C VAL A 141 3.70 -8.32 -18.84
N ASN A 142 4.34 -7.17 -18.62
CA ASN A 142 4.86 -6.35 -19.71
C ASN A 142 6.02 -7.00 -20.48
N VAL A 143 6.70 -8.03 -19.94
CA VAL A 143 7.66 -8.87 -20.70
C VAL A 143 6.97 -9.81 -21.68
N PHE A 144 5.72 -10.22 -21.41
CA PHE A 144 4.95 -11.08 -22.32
C PHE A 144 4.01 -10.28 -23.23
N VAL A 145 3.49 -9.15 -22.74
CA VAL A 145 2.53 -8.29 -23.43
C VAL A 145 3.18 -6.90 -23.60
N PRO A 146 3.83 -6.64 -24.74
CA PRO A 146 4.47 -5.36 -24.98
C PRO A 146 3.40 -4.28 -25.11
N LEU A 147 3.66 -3.12 -24.52
CA LEU A 147 2.79 -1.96 -24.68
C LEU A 147 3.17 -1.26 -25.99
N ASP A 148 2.19 -0.91 -26.82
CA ASP A 148 2.45 -0.23 -28.07
C ASP A 148 2.52 1.29 -27.83
N PHE A 149 3.72 1.78 -27.56
CA PHE A 149 4.00 3.21 -27.37
C PHE A 149 4.88 3.72 -28.51
N GLY A 150 4.74 5.02 -28.82
CA GLY A 150 5.63 5.68 -29.77
C GLY A 150 7.11 5.52 -29.38
N GLN A 151 7.97 5.20 -30.35
CA GLN A 151 9.38 4.86 -30.13
C GLN A 151 10.29 6.08 -29.90
N SER A 152 9.96 6.94 -28.94
CA SER A 152 10.84 8.05 -28.56
C SER A 152 11.92 7.58 -27.58
N LYS A 153 13.17 7.52 -28.04
CA LYS A 153 14.33 7.18 -27.19
C LYS A 153 14.48 8.12 -26.00
N LEU A 154 14.20 9.42 -26.19
CA LEU A 154 14.28 10.42 -25.12
C LEU A 154 13.26 10.11 -24.00
N GLN A 155 12.02 9.79 -24.37
CA GLN A 155 10.99 9.40 -23.39
C GLN A 155 11.39 8.14 -22.63
N PHE A 156 11.92 7.14 -23.34
CA PHE A 156 12.40 5.91 -22.74
C PHE A 156 13.48 6.17 -21.66
N TYR A 157 14.55 6.89 -21.98
CA TYR A 157 15.60 7.22 -20.99
C TYR A 157 15.09 8.09 -19.84
N SER A 158 14.16 9.02 -20.11
CA SER A 158 13.56 9.87 -19.08
C SER A 158 12.78 9.04 -18.07
N LEU A 159 12.05 8.03 -18.54
CA LEU A 159 11.32 7.09 -17.68
C LEU A 159 12.27 6.19 -16.89
N LEU A 160 13.41 5.77 -17.44
CA LEU A 160 14.42 5.04 -16.65
C LEU A 160 14.98 5.87 -15.49
N ILE A 161 15.32 7.13 -15.75
CA ILE A 161 15.79 8.07 -14.72
C ILE A 161 14.70 8.27 -13.65
N LEU A 162 13.45 8.44 -14.09
CA LEU A 162 12.31 8.52 -13.17
C LEU A 162 12.19 7.25 -12.31
N GLY A 163 12.40 6.07 -12.88
CA GLY A 163 12.44 4.81 -12.14
C GLY A 163 13.50 4.80 -11.04
N LEU A 164 14.71 5.27 -11.33
CA LEU A 164 15.78 5.39 -10.33
C LEU A 164 15.40 6.35 -9.19
N ILE A 165 14.81 7.51 -9.52
CA ILE A 165 14.33 8.50 -8.53
C ILE A 165 13.21 7.90 -7.68
N CYS A 166 12.25 7.22 -8.30
CA CYS A 166 11.16 6.53 -7.61
C CYS A 166 11.70 5.46 -6.65
N GLY A 167 12.74 4.70 -7.02
CA GLY A 167 13.41 3.74 -6.14
C GLY A 167 14.04 4.39 -4.90
N LEU A 168 14.66 5.56 -5.06
CA LEU A 168 15.18 6.37 -3.95
C LEU A 168 14.06 6.82 -3.02
N VAL A 169 13.00 7.40 -3.59
CA VAL A 169 11.84 7.88 -2.81
C VAL A 169 11.19 6.72 -2.07
N LEU A 170 10.96 5.58 -2.73
CA LEU A 170 10.40 4.38 -2.13
C LEU A 170 11.22 3.91 -0.94
N PHE A 171 12.55 3.82 -1.08
CA PHE A 171 13.43 3.46 0.03
C PHE A 171 13.32 4.46 1.18
N LEU A 172 13.33 5.77 0.90
CA LEU A 172 13.23 6.80 1.93
C LEU A 172 11.88 6.77 2.66
N VAL A 173 10.77 6.59 1.96
CA VAL A 173 9.44 6.49 2.56
C VAL A 173 9.33 5.25 3.45
N ILE A 174 9.78 4.09 2.97
CA ILE A 174 9.85 2.86 3.77
C ILE A 174 10.73 3.07 5.01
N ARG A 175 11.87 3.74 4.84
CA ARG A 175 12.77 4.06 5.95
C ARG A 175 12.14 4.98 6.98
N LEU A 176 11.32 5.94 6.56
CA LEU A 176 10.61 6.88 7.44
C LEU A 176 9.41 6.23 8.13
N SER A 177 8.80 5.21 7.52
CA SER A 177 7.72 4.41 8.11
C SER A 177 8.15 3.50 9.27
N ASP A 178 9.46 3.43 9.55
CA ASP A 178 10.04 2.66 10.66
C ASP A 178 9.74 3.33 12.02
N ALA A 179 8.61 2.90 12.63
CA ALA A 179 8.17 3.30 13.96
C ALA A 179 9.22 2.94 15.04
N ALA A 180 9.41 3.83 16.01
CA ALA A 180 10.58 3.85 16.88
C ALA A 180 10.55 2.78 18.01
N ASP A 181 11.75 2.27 18.29
CA ASP A 181 12.33 1.86 19.58
C ASP A 181 12.44 0.39 20.02
N VAL A 182 11.56 -0.55 19.68
CA VAL A 182 11.74 -1.95 20.18
C VAL A 182 12.14 -2.97 19.09
N LEU A 183 11.70 -2.79 17.85
CA LEU A 183 11.90 -3.77 16.74
C LEU A 183 12.63 -3.19 15.52
N GLN A 184 13.26 -2.02 15.69
CA GLN A 184 13.75 -1.16 14.61
C GLN A 184 14.77 -1.85 13.66
N ASN A 185 15.51 -2.83 14.15
CA ASN A 185 16.46 -3.57 13.32
C ASN A 185 15.79 -4.63 12.44
N SER A 186 14.69 -5.24 12.90
CA SER A 186 14.04 -6.34 12.21
C SER A 186 13.23 -5.86 11.01
N TYR A 187 12.51 -4.74 11.14
CA TYR A 187 11.72 -4.16 10.04
C TYR A 187 12.59 -3.78 8.85
N MET A 188 13.59 -2.90 9.05
CA MET A 188 14.44 -2.47 7.93
C MET A 188 15.27 -3.62 7.36
N ARG A 189 15.71 -4.59 8.17
CA ARG A 189 16.40 -5.78 7.67
C ARG A 189 15.49 -6.58 6.75
N LEU A 190 14.25 -6.83 7.17
CA LEU A 190 13.26 -7.52 6.34
C LEU A 190 13.00 -6.74 5.05
N MET A 191 12.77 -5.44 5.11
CA MET A 191 12.51 -4.62 3.90
C MET A 191 13.69 -4.62 2.93
N LYS A 192 14.93 -4.58 3.41
CA LYS A 192 16.13 -4.73 2.56
C LYS A 192 16.18 -6.09 1.88
N LEU A 193 15.91 -7.17 2.62
CA LEU A 193 15.82 -8.52 2.05
C LEU A 193 14.71 -8.61 1.00
N THR A 194 13.55 -7.99 1.25
CA THR A 194 12.46 -7.88 0.28
C THR A 194 12.88 -7.16 -0.99
N PHE A 195 13.59 -6.02 -0.91
CA PHE A 195 14.10 -5.33 -2.10
C PHE A 195 15.06 -6.21 -2.89
N VAL A 196 16.01 -6.87 -2.21
CA VAL A 196 16.97 -7.79 -2.84
C VAL A 196 16.24 -8.94 -3.53
N PHE A 197 15.24 -9.53 -2.87
CA PHE A 197 14.41 -10.59 -3.44
C PHE A 197 13.75 -10.14 -4.76
N PHE A 198 13.02 -9.03 -4.75
CA PHE A 198 12.33 -8.55 -5.96
C PHE A 198 13.32 -8.12 -7.06
N PHE A 199 14.47 -7.57 -6.70
CA PHE A 199 15.54 -7.27 -7.65
C PHE A 199 16.08 -8.55 -8.31
N VAL A 200 16.42 -9.57 -7.52
CA VAL A 200 16.91 -10.87 -8.02
C VAL A 200 15.88 -11.54 -8.93
N VAL A 201 14.58 -11.47 -8.58
CA VAL A 201 13.51 -11.96 -9.46
C VAL A 201 13.57 -11.25 -10.81
N HIS A 202 13.68 -9.93 -10.85
CA HIS A 202 13.75 -9.19 -12.12
C HIS A 202 15.03 -9.49 -12.91
N VAL A 203 16.18 -9.63 -12.25
CA VAL A 203 17.44 -10.06 -12.88
C VAL A 203 17.30 -11.47 -13.47
N GLY A 204 16.67 -12.40 -12.76
CA GLY A 204 16.37 -13.73 -13.29
C GLY A 204 15.50 -13.67 -14.54
N PHE A 205 14.44 -12.85 -14.53
CA PHE A 205 13.62 -12.63 -15.71
C PHE A 205 14.38 -12.01 -16.89
N TYR A 206 15.31 -11.07 -16.61
CA TYR A 206 16.18 -10.49 -17.63
C TYR A 206 16.98 -11.59 -18.35
N PHE A 207 17.66 -12.47 -17.60
CA PHE A 207 18.49 -13.52 -18.18
C PHE A 207 17.69 -14.65 -18.85
N ILE A 208 16.48 -14.96 -18.39
CA ILE A 208 15.66 -16.06 -18.94
C ILE A 208 14.93 -15.62 -20.22
N PHE A 209 14.41 -14.40 -20.26
CA PHE A 209 13.50 -13.95 -21.32
C PHE A 209 14.10 -12.90 -22.26
N ASP A 210 15.27 -12.34 -21.92
CA ASP A 210 15.98 -11.32 -22.70
C ASP A 210 15.06 -10.20 -23.25
N PRO A 211 14.32 -9.49 -22.37
CA PRO A 211 13.39 -8.46 -22.83
C PRO A 211 14.16 -7.34 -23.54
N ASP A 212 13.73 -6.97 -24.75
CA ASP A 212 14.38 -5.88 -25.50
C ASP A 212 14.42 -4.57 -24.72
N PHE A 213 15.54 -3.84 -24.85
CA PHE A 213 15.71 -2.49 -24.29
C PHE A 213 14.96 -1.45 -25.13
N SER A 214 13.62 -1.48 -25.04
CA SER A 214 12.71 -0.69 -25.87
C SER A 214 11.55 -0.08 -25.08
N MET A 215 10.92 0.94 -25.67
CA MET A 215 9.74 1.60 -25.08
C MET A 215 8.56 0.64 -24.88
N ASN A 216 8.48 -0.43 -25.67
CA ASN A 216 7.39 -1.39 -25.57
C ASN A 216 7.44 -2.24 -24.30
N ARG A 217 8.64 -2.36 -23.70
CA ARG A 217 8.90 -3.04 -22.44
C ARG A 217 9.20 -2.06 -21.30
N ILE A 218 8.72 -0.82 -21.41
CA ILE A 218 9.09 0.25 -20.46
C ILE A 218 8.63 -0.03 -19.03
N ALA A 219 7.50 -0.71 -18.81
CA ALA A 219 7.06 -1.01 -17.45
C ALA A 219 8.02 -1.98 -16.76
N TYR A 220 8.56 -2.95 -17.50
CA TYR A 220 9.62 -3.83 -17.00
C TYR A 220 10.87 -3.05 -16.61
N TRP A 221 11.41 -2.24 -17.52
CA TRP A 221 12.64 -1.49 -17.29
C TRP A 221 12.51 -0.40 -16.21
N LEU A 222 11.34 0.22 -16.10
CA LEU A 222 11.02 1.18 -15.04
C LEU A 222 11.07 0.48 -13.67
N VAL A 223 10.39 -0.65 -13.52
CA VAL A 223 10.33 -1.40 -12.25
C VAL A 223 11.69 -2.02 -11.91
N PHE A 224 12.43 -2.53 -12.90
CA PHE A 224 13.82 -2.94 -12.74
C PHE A 224 14.66 -1.79 -12.15
N SER A 225 14.55 -0.57 -12.70
CA SER A 225 15.28 0.61 -12.22
C SER A 225 14.88 1.02 -10.80
N ILE A 226 13.59 0.93 -10.44
CA ILE A 226 13.11 1.18 -9.08
C ILE A 226 13.80 0.21 -8.10
N PHE A 227 13.77 -1.10 -8.37
CA PHE A 227 14.37 -2.09 -7.47
C PHE A 227 15.89 -2.01 -7.42
N PHE A 228 16.55 -1.77 -8.56
CA PHE A 228 17.99 -1.54 -8.60
C PHE A 228 18.39 -0.35 -7.70
N SER A 229 17.73 0.79 -7.87
CA SER A 229 17.99 1.98 -7.05
C SER A 229 17.69 1.74 -5.57
N ALA A 230 16.57 1.10 -5.23
CA ALA A 230 16.22 0.77 -3.86
C ALA A 230 17.27 -0.14 -3.19
N VAL A 231 17.73 -1.19 -3.88
CA VAL A 231 18.80 -2.07 -3.40
C VAL A 231 20.11 -1.28 -3.24
N PHE A 232 20.52 -0.54 -4.27
CA PHE A 232 21.74 0.26 -4.26
C PHE A 232 21.76 1.22 -3.09
N ILE A 233 20.73 2.02 -2.89
CA ILE A 233 20.67 3.00 -1.80
C ILE A 233 20.64 2.30 -0.43
N SER A 234 19.99 1.13 -0.36
CA SER A 234 19.90 0.38 0.90
C SER A 234 21.25 -0.13 1.41
N THR A 235 22.26 -0.33 0.54
CA THR A 235 23.61 -0.73 0.96
C THR A 235 24.39 0.43 1.58
N PHE A 236 24.24 1.64 1.05
CA PHE A 236 24.94 2.84 1.57
C PHE A 236 24.26 3.47 2.79
N PHE A 237 22.93 3.30 2.94
CA PHE A 237 22.18 3.75 4.11
C PHE A 237 22.29 2.73 5.26
N GLU A 238 23.47 2.66 5.86
CA GLU A 238 23.66 2.20 7.24
C GLU A 238 23.62 3.39 8.21
N LYS A 239 23.33 3.10 9.48
CA LYS A 239 22.97 4.04 10.58
C LYS A 239 24.00 5.17 10.82
N ARG A 240 24.16 6.11 9.88
CA ARG A 240 24.98 7.32 10.08
C ARG A 240 24.23 8.29 11.00
N VAL A 241 24.98 8.97 11.87
CA VAL A 241 24.50 10.02 12.79
C VAL A 241 23.63 11.07 12.10
N LYS A 242 23.89 11.38 10.82
CA LYS A 242 23.09 12.30 9.99
C LYS A 242 21.63 11.85 9.79
N SER A 243 21.36 10.54 9.74
CA SER A 243 20.00 9.99 9.64
C SER A 243 19.15 10.30 10.87
N LYS A 244 19.76 10.35 12.06
CA LYS A 244 19.06 10.75 13.30
C LYS A 244 18.61 12.21 13.26
N LYS A 245 19.37 13.10 12.61
CA LYS A 245 19.00 14.53 12.46
C LYS A 245 17.80 14.70 11.51
N LEU A 246 17.79 14.00 10.37
CA LEU A 246 16.65 14.01 9.45
C LEU A 246 15.38 13.45 10.11
N LYS A 247 15.50 12.32 10.84
CA LYS A 247 14.38 11.73 11.59
C LYS A 247 13.82 12.74 12.61
N LYS A 248 14.69 13.43 13.35
CA LYS A 248 14.28 14.48 14.31
C LYS A 248 13.62 15.70 13.67
N MET A 249 13.93 16.03 12.41
CA MET A 249 13.27 17.13 11.69
C MET A 249 11.88 16.73 11.16
N LEU A 250 11.69 15.45 10.83
CA LEU A 250 10.45 14.95 10.22
C LEU A 250 9.45 14.38 11.25
N ILE A 251 9.92 13.92 12.42
CA ILE A 251 9.03 13.57 13.53
C ILE A 251 8.43 14.86 14.10
N HIS A 252 7.10 14.98 14.08
CA HIS A 252 6.40 16.03 14.81
C HIS A 252 6.67 15.91 16.32
N ARG A 253 7.24 16.97 16.91
CA ARG A 253 7.34 17.11 18.37
C ARG A 253 5.94 17.07 18.97
N GLY A 254 5.70 16.18 19.95
CA GLY A 254 4.43 16.05 20.65
C GLY A 254 3.50 14.92 20.16
N TRP A 255 3.87 14.18 19.11
CA TRP A 255 3.09 13.02 18.67
C TRP A 255 3.43 11.80 19.54
N GLY A 256 2.47 11.31 20.33
CA GLY A 256 2.67 10.22 21.31
C GLY A 256 3.13 10.67 22.70
N GLU A 257 3.33 11.97 22.92
CA GLU A 257 3.38 12.52 24.28
C GLU A 257 1.96 12.59 24.81
N ASN A 258 1.40 11.44 25.19
CA ASN A 258 0.43 11.44 26.28
C ASN A 258 1.14 12.16 27.40
N LYS A 259 0.76 13.41 27.65
CA LYS A 259 1.13 14.11 28.88
C LYS A 259 0.93 13.05 29.95
N LYS A 260 1.99 12.71 30.68
CA LYS A 260 1.91 12.01 31.96
C LYS A 260 1.19 12.94 32.95
N GLY A 261 -0.02 13.38 32.61
CA GLY A 261 -0.96 13.99 33.50
C GLY A 261 -1.52 12.82 34.29
N THR A 262 -1.01 12.68 35.51
CA THR A 262 -1.50 11.79 36.55
C THR A 262 -1.49 10.30 36.21
N ARG A 263 -0.30 9.70 36.26
CA ARG A 263 -0.19 8.43 37.02
C ARG A 263 -0.63 8.75 38.44
N ARG A 264 -1.95 8.66 38.73
CA ARG A 264 -2.36 8.31 40.08
C ARG A 264 -1.80 6.92 40.29
N THR A 265 -0.72 6.86 41.06
CA THR A 265 -0.34 5.69 41.81
C THR A 265 -1.59 5.19 42.53
N VAL A 266 -2.27 4.20 41.94
CA VAL A 266 -3.12 3.30 42.72
C VAL A 266 -2.12 2.56 43.60
N LYS A 267 -1.81 3.17 44.75
CA LYS A 267 -1.26 2.44 45.88
C LYS A 267 -2.27 1.34 46.15
N ASN A 268 -1.79 0.10 46.07
CA ASN A 268 -2.46 -1.08 46.59
C ASN A 268 -3.19 -0.73 47.89
N CYS A 269 -4.51 -0.69 47.83
CA CYS A 269 -5.37 -0.87 48.98
C CYS A 269 -6.08 -2.21 48.76
N PHE A 270 -5.53 -3.21 49.44
CA PHE A 270 -6.01 -4.58 49.68
C PHE A 270 -6.05 -5.54 48.48
#